data_AF-A0A533QDN8-F1
#
_entry.id   AF-A0A533QDN8-F1
#
_cell.length_a   1.000
_cell.length_b   1.000
_cell.length_c   1.000
_cell.angle_alpha   90.00
_cell.angle_beta   90.00
_cell.angle_gamma   90.00
#
_symmetry.space_group_name_H-M   'P 1'
#
loop_
_entity.id
_entity.type
_entity.pdbx_description
1 polymer ?
#
loop_
_entity_poly.entity_id
_entity_poly.type
_entity_poly.pdbx_seq_one_letter_code
_entity_poly.pdbx_strand_id
1 'polypeptide(L)'
;MRQALEEIGKVGKGNHEVMKALQEFLKKEKQMPLRILAAQTISKVKTITPRPTEEFKKPGILQCPGAERIKRVEIIDVLCPHCHTKVTASIAGFEYEIACENCGEMMQRDIPESCIEKCPVGSKCVGEERYQKYLKGRRKEK
;
A
#
# COMPACT_ATOMS: atom_id res chain seq x y z
N MET A 1 -0.43 -8.67 21.47
CA MET A 1 -0.43 -8.38 20.02
C MET A 1 0.98 -8.13 19.46
N ARG A 2 1.78 -7.22 20.02
CA ARG A 2 3.17 -6.96 19.54
C ARG A 2 4.04 -8.22 19.45
N GLN A 3 4.12 -9.01 20.53
CA GLN A 3 4.90 -10.26 20.57
C GLN A 3 4.47 -11.27 19.49
N ALA A 4 3.17 -11.34 19.17
CA ALA A 4 2.68 -12.23 18.12
C ALA A 4 3.17 -11.81 16.72
N LEU A 5 3.20 -10.51 16.42
CA LEU A 5 3.71 -9.98 15.15
C LEU A 5 5.22 -10.20 14.98
N GLU A 6 5.97 -10.21 16.08
CA GLU A 6 7.41 -10.48 16.09
C GLU A 6 7.71 -11.96 15.77
N GLU A 7 6.99 -12.89 16.40
CA GLU A 7 7.16 -14.33 16.15
C GLU A 7 6.78 -14.71 14.71
N ILE A 8 5.69 -14.14 14.18
CA ILE A 8 5.29 -14.33 12.77
C ILE A 8 6.40 -13.92 11.80
N GLY A 9 7.13 -12.84 12.11
CA GLY A 9 8.24 -12.37 11.28
C GLY A 9 9.45 -13.29 11.24
N LYS A 10 9.63 -14.15 12.26
CA LYS A 10 10.72 -15.13 12.33
C LYS A 10 10.38 -16.41 11.56
N VAL A 11 9.12 -16.84 11.58
CA VAL A 11 8.70 -18.17 11.10
C VAL A 11 7.98 -18.12 9.74
N GLY A 12 7.38 -16.99 9.38
CA GLY A 12 6.42 -16.90 8.27
C GLY A 12 6.99 -16.75 6.86
N LYS A 13 8.31 -16.83 6.63
CA LYS A 13 8.95 -16.51 5.34
C LYS A 13 8.36 -17.32 4.17
N GLY A 14 7.85 -16.63 3.14
CA GLY A 14 7.24 -17.28 1.97
C GLY A 14 5.82 -17.82 2.18
N ASN A 15 5.21 -17.63 3.37
CA ASN A 15 3.86 -18.10 3.65
C ASN A 15 2.81 -17.08 3.16
N HIS A 16 2.02 -17.47 2.15
CA HIS A 16 0.98 -16.62 1.55
C HIS A 16 -0.20 -16.33 2.50
N GLU A 17 -0.55 -17.27 3.38
CA GLU A 17 -1.63 -17.10 4.34
C GLU A 17 -1.25 -16.08 5.42
N VAL A 18 0.00 -16.12 5.88
CA VAL A 18 0.56 -15.14 6.81
C VAL A 18 0.50 -13.73 6.23
N MET A 19 0.87 -13.58 4.95
CA MET A 19 0.79 -12.30 4.26
C MET A 19 -0.64 -11.77 4.17
N LYS A 20 -1.60 -12.65 3.86
CA LYS A 20 -3.02 -12.30 3.79
C LYS A 20 -3.56 -11.88 5.17
N ALA A 21 -3.21 -12.61 6.22
CA ALA A 21 -3.62 -12.29 7.59
C ALA A 21 -3.05 -10.95 8.07
N LEU A 22 -1.79 -10.65 7.77
CA LEU A 22 -1.17 -9.36 8.08
C LEU A 22 -1.85 -8.21 7.33
N GLN A 23 -2.23 -8.42 6.07
CA GLN A 23 -3.00 -7.43 5.30
C GLN A 23 -4.41 -7.21 5.88
N GLU A 24 -5.09 -8.24 6.36
CA GLU A 24 -6.40 -8.11 7.02
C GLU A 24 -6.30 -7.40 8.37
N PHE A 25 -5.24 -7.67 9.15
CA PHE A 25 -4.94 -6.96 10.39
C PHE A 25 -4.78 -5.45 10.13
N LEU A 26 -3.98 -5.08 9.13
CA LEU A 26 -3.77 -3.69 8.72
C LEU A 26 -5.05 -2.99 8.23
N LYS A 27 -6.10 -3.71 7.79
CA LYS A 27 -7.37 -3.04 7.44
C LYS A 27 -8.19 -2.60 8.65
N LYS A 28 -8.01 -3.25 9.80
CA LYS A 28 -8.84 -3.06 10.99
C LYS A 28 -8.14 -2.27 12.10
N GLU A 29 -6.82 -2.37 12.16
CA GLU A 29 -6.02 -1.76 13.22
C GLU A 29 -5.87 -0.24 13.02
N LYS A 30 -6.12 0.54 14.07
CA LYS A 30 -5.98 2.01 14.08
C LYS A 30 -4.71 2.47 14.80
N GLN A 31 -4.15 1.63 15.68
CA GLN A 31 -2.94 1.96 16.41
C GLN A 31 -1.71 1.88 15.51
N MET A 32 -1.18 3.04 15.14
CA MET A 32 -0.02 3.18 14.26
C MET A 32 1.22 2.38 14.69
N PRO A 33 1.58 2.24 15.99
CA PRO A 33 2.73 1.44 16.37
C PRO A 33 2.57 -0.05 16.01
N LEU A 34 1.34 -0.57 16.08
CA LEU A 34 1.03 -1.95 15.72
C LEU A 34 1.01 -2.13 14.19
N ARG A 35 0.53 -1.12 13.46
CA ARG A 35 0.54 -1.11 11.99
C ARG A 35 1.97 -1.05 11.45
N ILE A 36 2.84 -0.24 12.04
CA ILE A 36 4.28 -0.16 11.70
C ILE A 36 4.93 -1.53 11.89
N LEU A 37 4.70 -2.18 13.03
CA LEU A 37 5.26 -3.50 13.31
C LEU A 37 4.76 -4.55 12.31
N ALA A 38 3.47 -4.55 11.98
CA ALA A 38 2.91 -5.45 10.96
C ALA A 38 3.49 -5.20 9.56
N ALA A 39 3.71 -3.94 9.17
CA ALA A 39 4.35 -3.58 7.89
C ALA A 39 5.80 -4.09 7.81
N GLN A 40 6.56 -3.97 8.90
CA GLN A 40 7.92 -4.52 8.99
C GLN A 40 7.92 -6.05 8.87
N THR A 41 6.96 -6.72 9.50
CA THR A 41 6.79 -8.19 9.38
C THR A 41 6.48 -8.61 7.95
N ILE A 42 5.60 -7.89 7.24
CA ILE A 42 5.33 -8.13 5.81
C ILE A 42 6.61 -8.06 4.98
N SER A 43 7.48 -7.07 5.24
CA SER A 43 8.74 -6.94 4.50
C SER A 43 9.70 -8.10 4.74
N LYS A 44 9.72 -8.68 5.95
CA LYS A 44 10.56 -9.83 6.31
C LYS A 44 10.07 -11.13 5.65
N VAL A 45 8.77 -11.23 5.42
CA VAL A 45 8.11 -12.45 4.91
C VAL A 45 8.10 -12.54 3.37
N LYS A 46 8.19 -11.40 2.66
CA LYS A 46 8.03 -11.34 1.20
C LYS A 46 9.20 -11.98 0.44
N THR A 47 8.90 -12.92 -0.47
CA THR A 47 9.83 -13.38 -1.51
C THR A 47 9.66 -12.55 -2.79
N ILE A 48 10.76 -12.08 -3.37
CA ILE A 48 10.79 -11.39 -4.66
C ILE A 48 11.21 -12.41 -5.73
N THR A 49 10.37 -12.64 -6.73
CA THR A 49 10.75 -13.38 -7.93
C THR A 49 10.34 -12.58 -9.18
N PRO A 50 11.30 -12.08 -9.98
CA PRO A 50 11.01 -11.64 -11.33
C PRO A 50 11.13 -12.83 -12.30
N ARG A 51 10.34 -12.82 -13.39
CA ARG A 51 10.62 -13.64 -14.58
C ARG A 51 10.52 -12.80 -15.86
N PRO A 52 11.25 -13.20 -16.91
CA PRO A 52 11.57 -12.34 -18.05
C PRO A 52 10.50 -12.35 -19.14
N THR A 53 10.57 -11.26 -19.91
CA THR A 53 10.09 -10.99 -21.28
C THR A 53 9.55 -12.17 -22.09
N GLU A 54 8.24 -12.15 -22.37
CA GLU A 54 7.63 -12.43 -23.69
C GLU A 54 6.12 -12.11 -23.61
N GLU A 55 5.55 -11.58 -24.69
CA GLU A 55 4.14 -11.17 -24.94
C GLU A 55 3.27 -10.73 -23.75
N PHE A 56 2.81 -9.48 -23.78
CA PHE A 56 1.96 -8.90 -22.73
C PHE A 56 0.67 -9.72 -22.50
N LYS A 57 0.70 -10.58 -21.47
CA LYS A 57 -0.47 -11.18 -20.83
C LYS A 57 -0.79 -10.40 -19.57
N LYS A 58 -2.06 -10.01 -19.42
CA LYS A 58 -2.53 -9.32 -18.20
C LYS A 58 -2.24 -10.21 -16.98
N PRO A 59 -1.39 -9.77 -16.03
CA PRO A 59 -1.05 -10.57 -14.86
C PRO A 59 -2.26 -10.69 -13.94
N GLY A 60 -2.33 -11.78 -13.17
CA GLY A 60 -3.30 -11.91 -12.07
C GLY A 60 -3.15 -10.77 -11.07
N ILE A 61 -4.22 -10.42 -10.34
CA ILE A 61 -4.25 -9.23 -9.47
C ILE A 61 -3.10 -9.22 -8.44
N LEU A 62 -2.68 -10.41 -7.98
CA LEU A 62 -1.57 -10.61 -7.04
C LEU A 62 -0.17 -10.50 -7.68
N GLN A 63 -0.06 -10.66 -9.00
CA GLN A 63 1.21 -10.61 -9.75
C GLN A 63 1.43 -9.29 -10.49
N CYS A 64 0.44 -8.40 -10.53
CA CYS A 64 0.59 -7.08 -11.16
C CYS A 64 1.68 -6.24 -10.42
N PRO A 65 2.77 -5.85 -11.13
CA PRO A 65 3.83 -5.01 -10.55
C PRO A 65 3.35 -3.57 -10.33
N GLY A 66 2.45 -3.06 -11.18
CA GLY A 66 1.80 -1.77 -10.93
C GLY A 66 1.01 -1.76 -9.63
N ALA A 67 0.37 -2.87 -9.28
CA ALA A 67 -0.35 -3.02 -8.02
C ALA A 67 0.58 -3.33 -6.83
N GLU A 68 1.89 -3.41 -7.02
CA GLU A 68 2.81 -3.80 -5.96
C GLU A 68 2.92 -2.76 -4.85
N ARG A 69 2.89 -1.47 -5.17
CA ARG A 69 2.83 -0.39 -4.16
C ARG A 69 1.47 -0.30 -3.48
N ILE A 70 0.38 -0.64 -4.19
CA ILE A 70 -0.96 -0.73 -3.59
C ILE A 70 -1.04 -1.88 -2.57
N LYS A 71 -0.26 -2.95 -2.79
CA LYS A 71 -0.20 -4.12 -1.89
C LYS A 71 0.77 -3.95 -0.72
N ARG A 72 1.65 -2.95 -0.74
CA ARG A 72 2.68 -2.73 0.27
C ARG A 72 2.25 -1.59 1.18
N VAL A 73 2.52 -1.76 2.48
CA VAL A 73 2.43 -0.68 3.45
C VAL A 73 3.78 0.01 3.48
N GLU A 74 3.78 1.32 3.24
CA GLU A 74 4.97 2.17 3.28
C GLU A 74 5.02 2.88 4.64
N ILE A 75 6.21 2.99 5.24
CA ILE A 75 6.43 3.80 6.44
C ILE A 75 6.98 5.14 5.97
N ILE A 76 6.27 6.23 6.25
CA ILE A 76 6.63 7.59 5.84
C ILE A 76 6.53 8.55 7.04
N ASP A 77 7.28 9.65 6.98
CA ASP A 77 7.11 10.76 7.92
C ASP A 77 6.19 11.81 7.31
N VAL A 78 5.17 12.22 8.06
CA VAL A 78 4.18 13.21 7.66
C VAL A 78 4.17 14.35 8.68
N LEU A 79 4.18 15.59 8.20
CA LEU A 79 4.03 16.76 9.06
C LEU A 79 2.53 17.01 9.31
N CYS A 80 2.12 17.08 10.58
CA CYS A 80 0.74 17.38 10.90
C CYS A 80 0.41 18.85 10.62
N PRO A 81 -0.62 19.19 9.83
CA PRO A 81 -0.98 20.58 9.56
C PRO A 81 -1.62 21.28 10.78
N HIS A 82 -2.09 20.51 11.78
CA HIS A 82 -2.72 21.07 12.97
C HIS A 82 -1.71 21.38 14.09
N CYS A 83 -0.81 20.43 14.40
CA CYS A 83 0.14 20.58 15.50
C CYS A 83 1.60 20.73 15.07
N HIS A 84 1.89 20.68 13.76
CA HIS A 84 3.24 20.80 13.19
C HIS A 84 4.25 19.75 13.66
N THR A 85 3.79 18.69 14.33
CA THR A 85 4.62 17.57 14.73
C THR A 85 4.83 16.63 13.54
N LYS A 86 6.07 16.18 13.34
CA LYS A 86 6.35 15.08 12.42
C LYS A 86 5.91 13.77 13.05
N VAL A 87 4.99 13.08 12.40
CA VAL A 87 4.49 11.77 12.82
C VAL A 87 4.93 10.71 11.81
N THR A 88 5.42 9.58 12.30
CA THR A 88 5.79 8.44 11.47
C THR A 88 4.55 7.56 11.27
N ALA A 89 4.10 7.43 10.03
CA ALA A 89 2.89 6.70 9.67
C ALA A 89 3.18 5.52 8.74
N SER A 90 2.58 4.35 9.03
CA SER A 90 2.47 3.24 8.10
C SER A 90 1.18 3.35 7.28
N ILE A 91 1.32 3.51 5.96
CA ILE A 91 0.21 3.77 5.06
C ILE A 91 0.16 2.72 3.96
N ALA A 92 -0.99 2.07 3.80
CA ALA A 92 -1.25 1.23 2.63
C ALA A 92 -1.50 2.11 1.39
N GLY A 93 -1.14 1.65 0.19
CA GLY A 93 -1.22 2.48 -1.01
C GLY A 93 -2.59 3.12 -1.35
N PHE A 94 -3.69 2.63 -0.76
CA PHE A 94 -5.05 3.19 -0.92
C PHE A 94 -5.54 4.03 0.28
N GLU A 95 -4.82 4.04 1.40
CA GLU A 95 -5.18 4.83 2.57
C GLU A 95 -4.79 6.29 2.34
N TYR A 96 -5.71 7.21 2.54
CA TYR A 96 -5.48 8.65 2.38
C TYR A 96 -5.70 9.42 3.69
N GLU A 97 -6.27 8.77 4.70
CA GLU A 97 -6.51 9.34 6.02
C GLU A 97 -5.49 8.80 7.03
N ILE A 98 -4.95 9.70 7.86
CA ILE A 98 -3.95 9.40 8.88
C ILE A 98 -4.38 10.10 10.17
N ALA A 99 -4.55 9.34 11.25
CA ALA A 99 -4.73 9.94 12.57
C ALA A 99 -3.37 10.45 13.10
N CYS A 100 -3.32 11.71 13.51
CA CYS A 100 -2.13 12.27 14.15
C CYS A 100 -1.96 11.68 15.55
N GLU A 101 -0.83 11.03 15.83
CA GLU A 101 -0.54 10.47 17.17
C GLU A 101 -0.37 11.56 18.25
N ASN A 102 -0.05 12.80 17.86
CA ASN A 102 0.20 13.89 18.80
C ASN A 102 -1.07 14.67 19.19
N CYS A 103 -1.92 15.01 18.22
CA CYS A 103 -3.12 15.83 18.47
C CYS A 103 -4.45 15.10 18.23
N GLY A 104 -4.42 13.85 17.74
CA GLY A 104 -5.62 13.03 17.49
C GLY A 104 -6.41 13.39 16.23
N GLU A 105 -6.06 14.48 15.55
CA GLU A 105 -6.79 14.97 14.38
C GLU A 105 -6.60 14.06 13.15
N MET A 106 -7.64 13.95 12.33
CA MET A 106 -7.61 13.19 11.09
C MET A 106 -7.05 14.05 9.96
N MET A 107 -5.95 13.61 9.37
CA MET A 107 -5.26 14.31 8.29
C MET A 107 -5.46 13.57 6.99
N GLN A 108 -5.74 14.30 5.91
CA GLN A 108 -5.75 13.74 4.57
C GLN A 108 -4.44 14.04 3.85
N ARG A 109 -3.89 13.04 3.15
CA ARG A 109 -2.74 13.22 2.25
C ARG A 109 -3.20 13.35 0.81
N ASP A 110 -2.37 13.98 0.00
CA ASP A 110 -2.54 13.99 -1.45
C ASP A 110 -2.53 12.56 -2.00
N ILE A 111 -3.54 12.24 -2.80
CA ILE A 111 -3.66 10.92 -3.44
C ILE A 111 -2.63 10.87 -4.59
N PRO A 112 -1.59 10.01 -4.47
CA PRO A 112 -0.57 9.92 -5.52
C PRO A 112 -1.19 9.40 -6.83
N GLU A 113 -0.44 9.57 -7.92
CA GLU A 113 -0.76 8.90 -9.19
C GLU A 113 -0.99 7.39 -8.97
N SER A 114 -2.06 6.89 -9.57
CA SER A 114 -2.48 5.50 -9.46
C SER A 114 -1.54 4.55 -10.21
N CYS A 115 -1.65 3.25 -9.91
CA CYS A 115 -0.83 2.23 -10.57
C CYS A 115 -1.03 2.15 -12.09
N ILE A 116 -2.21 2.52 -12.59
CA ILE A 116 -2.51 2.49 -14.03
C ILE A 116 -1.87 3.67 -14.77
N GLU A 117 -1.65 4.80 -14.08
CA GLU A 117 -0.96 5.98 -14.63
C GLU A 117 0.54 5.73 -14.74
N LYS A 118 1.13 5.05 -13.74
CA LYS A 118 2.58 4.76 -13.72
C LYS A 118 2.98 3.56 -14.56
N CYS A 119 2.04 2.71 -14.96
CA CYS A 119 2.34 1.48 -15.67
C CYS A 119 2.48 1.73 -17.18
N PRO A 120 3.61 1.36 -17.82
CA PRO A 120 3.82 1.55 -19.27
C PRO A 120 2.76 0.88 -20.15
N VAL A 121 2.13 -0.16 -19.64
CA VAL A 121 1.08 -0.95 -20.31
C VAL A 121 -0.30 -0.74 -19.67
N GLY A 122 -0.48 0.30 -18.86
CA GLY A 122 -1.69 0.58 -18.09
C GLY A 122 -2.93 0.73 -18.96
N SER A 123 -2.88 1.55 -20.02
CA SER A 123 -3.98 1.75 -20.96
C SER A 123 -4.38 0.46 -21.68
N LYS A 124 -3.40 -0.31 -22.16
CA LYS A 124 -3.62 -1.63 -22.78
C LYS A 124 -4.23 -2.64 -21.80
N CYS A 125 -3.90 -2.54 -20.51
CA CYS A 125 -4.37 -3.45 -19.45
C CYS A 125 -5.86 -3.24 -19.08
N VAL A 126 -6.29 -1.98 -19.01
CA VAL A 126 -7.66 -1.61 -18.64
C VAL A 126 -8.58 -1.38 -19.83
N GLY A 127 -8.00 -1.23 -21.03
CA GLY A 127 -8.68 -0.82 -22.25
C GLY A 127 -8.71 0.70 -22.40
N GLU A 128 -8.48 1.19 -23.63
CA GLU A 128 -8.33 2.62 -23.93
C GLU A 128 -9.55 3.44 -23.49
N GLU A 129 -10.76 2.94 -23.76
CA GLU A 129 -12.00 3.62 -23.39
C GLU A 129 -12.10 3.87 -21.87
N ARG A 130 -11.75 2.86 -21.06
CA ARG A 130 -11.80 2.94 -19.61
C ARG A 130 -10.69 3.84 -19.07
N TYR A 131 -9.51 3.79 -19.68
CA TYR A 131 -8.38 4.66 -19.32
C TYR A 131 -8.72 6.15 -19.57
N GLN A 132 -9.33 6.47 -20.70
CA GLN A 132 -9.74 7.85 -21.00
C GLN A 132 -10.85 8.36 -20.08
N LYS A 133 -11.82 7.50 -19.73
CA LYS A 133 -12.85 7.84 -18.71
C LYS A 133 -12.19 8.17 -17.36
N TYR A 134 -11.20 7.39 -16.94
CA TYR A 134 -10.45 7.63 -15.71
C TYR A 134 -9.70 8.98 -15.73
N LEU A 135 -8.94 9.28 -16.79
CA LEU A 135 -8.21 10.55 -16.92
C LEU A 135 -9.13 11.77 -16.93
N LYS A 136 -10.33 11.65 -17.53
CA LYS A 136 -11.36 12.69 -17.48
C LYS A 136 -11.89 12.92 -16.07
N GLY A 137 -12.02 11.86 -15.26
CA GLY A 137 -12.38 11.96 -13.84
C GLY A 137 -11.32 12.68 -13.02
N ARG A 138 -10.05 12.24 -13.10
CA ARG A 138 -8.92 12.85 -12.36
C ARG A 138 -8.74 14.35 -12.61
N ARG A 139 -8.96 14.81 -13.84
CA ARG A 139 -8.80 16.23 -14.20
C ARG A 139 -9.86 17.15 -13.60
N LYS A 140 -10.97 16.62 -13.09
CA LYS A 140 -12.04 17.39 -12.44
C LYS A 140 -11.85 17.51 -10.93
N GLU A 141 -10.98 16.69 -10.33
CA GLU A 141 -10.66 16.66 -8.89
C GLU A 141 -9.38 17.43 -8.52
N LYS A 142 -8.64 17.92 -9.52
CA LYS A 142 -7.55 18.89 -9.34
C LYS A 142 -8.06 20.30 -9.59
#